data_AF-A0A967Q6Q3-F1
#
_entry.id   AF-A0A967Q6Q3-F1
#
_cell.length_a   1.000
_cell.length_b   1.000
_cell.length_c   1.000
_cell.angle_alpha   90.00
_cell.angle_beta   90.00
_cell.angle_gamma   90.00
#
_symmetry.space_group_name_H-M   'P 1'
#
loop_
_entity.id
_entity.type
_entity.pdbx_description
1 polymer ?
#
loop_
_entity_poly.entity_id
_entity_poly.type
_entity_poly.pdbx_seq_one_letter_code
_entity_poly.pdbx_strand_id
1 'polypeptide(L)' 'KSGHGLNNLALRQLIAERDAWEMVTFDEQSGEPPIAFARAAAN' A
#
# COMPACT_ATOMS: atom_id res chain seq x y z
N LYS A 1 -1.51 -17.27 -13.31
CA LYS A 1 -2.65 -16.79 -14.13
C LYS A 1 -3.66 -16.03 -13.25
N SER A 2 -3.21 -15.03 -12.49
CA SER A 2 -4.17 -14.15 -11.79
C SER A 2 -4.66 -13.10 -12.77
N GLY A 3 -5.98 -12.92 -12.87
CA GLY A 3 -6.62 -11.88 -13.66
C GLY A 3 -7.33 -10.86 -12.77
N HIS A 4 -7.95 -9.84 -13.37
CA HIS A 4 -8.62 -8.77 -12.63
C HIS A 4 -9.59 -9.27 -11.56
N GLY A 5 -10.37 -10.33 -11.86
CA GLY A 5 -11.30 -10.92 -10.91
C GLY A 5 -10.63 -11.47 -9.66
N LEU A 6 -9.53 -12.20 -9.82
CA LEU A 6 -8.79 -12.77 -8.70
C LEU A 6 -8.04 -11.70 -7.90
N ASN A 7 -7.47 -10.69 -8.56
CA ASN A 7 -6.84 -9.55 -7.88
C ASN A 7 -7.85 -8.77 -7.01
N ASN A 8 -9.05 -8.50 -7.53
CA ASN A 8 -10.09 -7.81 -6.76
C ASN A 8 -10.58 -8.65 -5.57
N LEU A 9 -10.72 -9.97 -5.72
CA LEU A 9 -11.09 -10.85 -4.61
C LEU A 9 -10.05 -10.79 -3.49
N ALA A 10 -8.77 -10.89 -3.84
CA ALA A 10 -7.66 -10.81 -2.87
C ALA A 10 -7.65 -9.47 -2.10
N LEU A 11 -7.83 -8.35 -2.80
CA LEU A 11 -7.90 -7.02 -2.16
C LEU A 11 -9.10 -6.90 -1.22
N ARG A 12 -10.28 -7.40 -1.62
CA ARG A 12 -11.48 -7.38 -0.77
C ARG A 12 -11.29 -8.20 0.51
N GLN A 13 -10.64 -9.35 0.39
CA GLN A 13 -10.32 -10.18 1.55
C GLN A 13 -9.35 -9.46 2.49
N LEU A 14 -8.25 -8.91 1.96
CA LEU A 14 -7.28 -8.14 2.75
C LEU A 14 -7.93 -6.96 3.50
N ILE A 15 -8.83 -6.21 2.84
CA ILE A 15 -9.53 -5.09 3.48
C ILE A 15 -10.46 -5.57 4.61
N ALA A 16 -11.10 -6.73 4.45
CA ALA A 16 -12.02 -7.29 5.43
C ALA A 16 -11.31 -7.82 6.69
N GLU A 17 -10.13 -8.43 6.51
CA GLU A 17 -9.27 -8.95 7.58
C GLU A 17 -8.43 -7.82 8.19
N ARG A 18 -9.06 -6.99 9.05
CA ARG A 18 -8.43 -5.77 9.61
C ARG A 18 -7.23 -6.02 10.50
N ASP A 19 -7.07 -7.23 11.02
CA ASP A 19 -5.89 -7.65 11.79
C ASP A 19 -4.71 -8.03 10.88
N ALA A 20 -4.93 -8.19 9.57
CA ALA A 20 -3.90 -8.46 8.59
C ALA A 20 -3.19 -7.19 8.08
N TRP A 21 -3.62 -5.99 8.47
CA TRP A 21 -3.00 -4.73 8.03
C TRP A 21 -3.20 -3.58 9.02
N GLU A 22 -2.38 -2.55 8.88
CA GLU A 22 -2.51 -1.30 9.62
C GLU A 22 -2.28 -0.08 8.71
N MET A 23 -2.87 1.06 9.08
CA MET A 23 -2.63 2.32 8.41
C MET A 23 -1.51 3.07 9.13
N VAL A 24 -0.41 3.33 8.43
CA VAL A 24 0.74 4.07 8.96
C VAL A 24 0.98 5.34 8.16
N THR A 25 1.56 6.34 8.82
CA THR A 25 2.04 7.58 8.20
C THR A 25 3.50 7.77 8.59
N PHE A 26 4.32 8.24 7.65
CA PHE A 26 5.72 8.62 7.90
C PHE A 26 5.82 10.13 7.73
N ASP A 27 5.82 10.85 8.84
CA ASP A 27 6.05 12.30 8.88
C ASP A 27 7.54 12.63 9.07
N GLU A 28 7.88 13.92 9.14
CA GLU A 28 9.26 14.38 9.31
C GLU A 28 9.91 13.88 10.61
N GLN A 29 9.11 13.55 11.63
CA GLN A 29 9.57 13.10 12.95
C GLN A 29 9.69 11.57 13.02
N SER A 30 9.01 10.87 12.12
CA SER A 30 8.97 9.41 12.00
C SER A 30 10.24 8.82 11.37
N GLY A 31 11.13 9.67 10.84
CA GLY A 31 12.32 9.26 10.11
C GLY A 31 12.03 8.88 8.65
N GLU A 32 13.02 8.30 7.99
CA GLU A 32 12.89 7.91 6.58
C GLU A 32 11.99 6.67 6.44
N PRO A 33 10.98 6.68 5.53
CA PRO A 33 10.14 5.52 5.31
C PRO A 33 10.95 4.36 4.71
N PRO A 34 10.55 3.09 4.96
CA PRO A 34 11.25 1.92 4.40
C PRO A 34 11.13 1.79 2.87
N ILE A 35 10.29 2.63 2.24
CA ILE A 35 10.05 2.66 0.80
C ILE A 35 10.19 4.10 0.32
N ALA A 36 11.10 4.34 -0.62
CA ALA A 36 11.27 5.61 -1.29
C ALA A 36 10.54 5.61 -2.65
N PHE A 37 9.88 6.72 -2.97
CA PHE A 37 9.23 6.93 -4.28
C PHE A 37 10.09 7.84 -5.16
N ALA A 38 10.16 7.53 -6.45
CA ALA A 38 10.78 8.42 -7.41
C ALA A 38 10.03 9.76 -7.46
N ARG A 39 10.77 10.86 -7.55
CA ARG A 39 10.18 12.18 -7.73
C ARG A 39 9.47 12.24 -9.07
N ALA A 40 8.23 12.75 -9.07
CA ALA A 40 7.49 12.93 -10.30
C ALA A 40 8.30 13.78 -11.29
N ALA A 41 8.25 13.42 -12.57
CA ALA A 41 8.90 14.21 -13.61
C ALA A 41 8.29 15.62 -13.61
N ALA A 42 9.14 16.64 -13.63
CA ALA A 42 8.68 18.00 -13.87
C ALA A 42 8.21 18.09 -15.33
N ASN A 43 6.99 18.59 -15.54
CA ASN A 43 6.47 18.92 -16.86
C ASN A 43 7.22 20.12 -17.46
#